data_AF-A0AAW0ZH69-F1
#
_entry.id   AF-A0AAW0ZH69-F1
#
_cell.length_a   1.000
_cell.length_b   1.000
_cell.length_c   1.000
_cell.angle_alpha   90.00
_cell.angle_beta   90.00
_cell.angle_gamma   90.00
#
_symmetry.space_group_name_H-M   'P 1'
#
loop_
_entity.id
_entity.type
_entity.pdbx_description
1 polymer ?
#
loop_
_entity_poly.entity_id
_entity_poly.type
_entity_poly.pdbx_seq_one_letter_code
_entity_poly.pdbx_strand_id
1 'polypeptide(L)'
;MKLYEYLNICNSYDTLIEFLIERRVIHGEMYYTNYKCKSKEAMKFNRKDLMFNCYASYFPKNPNKKRVRKYCKLKISVLHNTWFNNLHTSIQNVCRFIGYHLLLKPPRQEFLQNELEISSTMVIDWTSFCRELCILWAEKHSVPIGDENEIVKVDEAKIRKFNKARLVTGYWIFGGIKRSSKRIFIIPIPDRSSETLLEVIRNWIKPGTTIISDCLLEGLRLSE
;
A
#
# COMPACT_ATOMS: atom_id res chain seq x y z
N MET A 1 11.56 -3.79 -10.60
CA MET A 1 11.58 -2.39 -11.07
C MET A 1 12.52 -1.62 -10.18
N LYS A 2 13.54 -0.99 -10.76
CA LYS A 2 14.48 -0.12 -10.07
C LYS A 2 13.86 1.25 -9.85
N LEU A 3 14.39 2.03 -8.90
CA LEU A 3 13.85 3.34 -8.57
C LEU A 3 13.80 4.29 -9.78
N TYR A 4 14.88 4.38 -10.58
CA TYR A 4 14.89 5.28 -11.75
C TYR A 4 13.84 4.91 -12.80
N GLU A 5 13.55 3.62 -12.99
CA GLU A 5 12.51 3.15 -13.93
C GLU A 5 11.14 3.63 -13.46
N TYR A 6 10.88 3.51 -12.16
CA TYR A 6 9.64 3.96 -11.54
C TYR A 6 9.48 5.49 -11.57
N LEU A 7 10.55 6.24 -11.29
CA LEU A 7 10.51 7.69 -11.34
C LEU A 7 10.28 8.20 -12.77
N ASN A 8 10.82 7.51 -13.78
CA ASN A 8 10.56 7.83 -15.18
C ASN A 8 9.07 7.71 -15.52
N ILE A 9 8.38 6.68 -15.00
CA ILE A 9 6.92 6.54 -15.13
C ILE A 9 6.22 7.74 -14.46
N CYS A 10 6.66 8.13 -13.26
CA CYS A 10 6.04 9.24 -12.51
C CYS A 10 6.23 10.61 -13.18
N ASN A 11 7.22 10.78 -14.06
CA ASN A 11 7.50 12.05 -14.72
C ASN A 11 6.48 12.41 -15.82
N SER A 12 5.92 11.40 -16.49
CA SER A 12 4.87 11.59 -17.49
C SER A 12 3.51 11.34 -16.86
N TYR A 13 2.64 12.35 -16.88
CA TYR A 13 1.29 12.23 -16.33
C TYR A 13 0.51 11.09 -16.99
N ASP A 14 0.49 11.05 -18.32
CA ASP A 14 -0.26 10.03 -19.06
C ASP A 14 0.28 8.61 -18.81
N THR A 15 1.61 8.46 -18.81
CA THR A 15 2.26 7.17 -18.53
C THR A 15 1.98 6.70 -17.10
N LEU A 16 1.98 7.62 -16.13
CA LEU A 16 1.62 7.29 -14.75
C LEU A 16 0.17 6.84 -14.64
N ILE A 17 -0.77 7.55 -15.26
CA ILE A 17 -2.18 7.18 -15.24
C ILE A 17 -2.42 5.81 -15.87
N GLU A 18 -1.77 5.52 -17.01
CA GLU A 18 -1.84 4.20 -17.65
C GLU A 18 -1.28 3.11 -16.74
N PHE A 19 -0.11 3.34 -16.17
CA PHE A 19 0.50 2.42 -15.21
C PHE A 19 -0.45 2.12 -14.03
N LEU A 20 -1.11 3.14 -13.47
CA LEU A 20 -2.02 2.95 -12.33
C LEU A 20 -3.29 2.18 -12.71
N ILE A 21 -3.81 2.35 -13.94
CA ILE A 21 -4.95 1.59 -14.46
C ILE A 21 -4.57 0.13 -14.69
N GLU A 22 -3.44 -0.11 -15.36
CA GLU A 22 -2.93 -1.47 -15.64
C GLU A 22 -2.71 -2.26 -14.34
N ARG A 23 -2.19 -1.59 -13.31
CA ARG A 23 -2.00 -2.17 -11.97
C ARG A 23 -3.27 -2.21 -11.12
N ARG A 24 -4.41 -1.76 -11.67
CA ARG A 24 -5.72 -1.72 -11.00
C ARG A 24 -5.71 -0.93 -9.68
N VAL A 25 -4.85 0.08 -9.59
CA VAL A 25 -4.82 1.02 -8.46
C VAL A 25 -5.94 2.04 -8.61
N ILE A 26 -6.22 2.45 -9.84
CA ILE A 26 -7.36 3.30 -10.20
C ILE A 26 -8.20 2.61 -11.28
N HIS A 27 -9.47 3.01 -11.39
CA HIS A 27 -10.37 2.46 -12.40
C HIS A 27 -10.07 3.07 -13.78
N GLY A 28 -9.89 2.23 -14.81
CA GLY A 28 -9.82 2.68 -16.21
C GLY A 28 -11.19 2.82 -16.88
N GLU A 29 -12.16 2.05 -16.40
CA GLU A 29 -13.55 2.09 -16.82
C GLU A 29 -14.47 2.05 -15.60
N MET A 30 -15.63 2.69 -15.71
CA MET A 30 -16.64 2.64 -14.67
C MET A 30 -18.03 2.53 -15.25
N TYR A 31 -18.78 1.57 -14.72
CA TYR A 31 -20.18 1.33 -15.03
C TYR A 31 -20.97 1.73 -13.80
N TYR A 32 -21.83 2.75 -13.91
CA TYR A 32 -22.61 3.21 -12.78
C TYR A 32 -24.08 2.86 -12.97
N THR A 33 -24.53 1.81 -12.28
CA THR A 33 -25.94 1.43 -12.20
C THR A 33 -26.48 1.83 -10.83
N ASN A 34 -27.04 3.03 -10.72
CA ASN A 34 -27.76 3.44 -9.51
C ASN A 34 -29.07 4.12 -9.90
N TYR A 35 -29.98 4.34 -8.95
CA TYR A 35 -31.30 4.96 -9.18
C TYR A 35 -31.25 6.33 -9.90
N LYS A 36 -30.09 7.02 -9.88
CA LYS A 36 -29.87 8.32 -10.56
C LYS A 36 -29.45 8.22 -12.03
N CYS A 37 -28.90 7.09 -12.48
CA CYS A 37 -28.46 6.88 -13.86
C CYS A 37 -28.75 5.45 -14.30
N LYS A 38 -29.69 5.28 -15.25
CA LYS A 38 -30.08 3.97 -15.80
C LYS A 38 -29.26 3.57 -17.04
N SER A 39 -28.19 4.30 -17.35
CA SER A 39 -27.32 3.96 -18.46
C SER A 39 -26.61 2.63 -18.18
N LYS A 40 -26.60 1.73 -19.16
CA LYS A 40 -25.77 0.51 -19.13
C LYS A 40 -24.41 0.72 -19.81
N GLU A 41 -24.19 1.88 -20.44
CA GLU A 41 -22.93 2.22 -21.09
C GLU A 41 -21.89 2.69 -20.08
N ALA A 42 -20.62 2.40 -20.37
CA ALA A 42 -19.49 2.89 -19.59
C ALA A 42 -19.47 4.42 -19.55
N MET A 43 -19.12 4.97 -18.39
CA MET A 43 -18.84 6.39 -18.26
C MET A 43 -17.55 6.73 -19.01
N LYS A 44 -17.51 7.88 -19.68
CA LYS A 44 -16.29 8.30 -20.39
C LYS A 44 -15.30 8.86 -19.39
N PHE A 45 -14.06 8.37 -19.45
CA PHE A 45 -12.98 8.84 -18.62
C PHE A 45 -12.35 10.12 -19.22
N ASN A 46 -12.49 11.25 -18.53
CA ASN A 46 -11.69 12.44 -18.76
C ASN A 46 -10.39 12.35 -17.95
N ARG A 47 -9.28 12.05 -18.65
CA ARG A 47 -7.95 11.89 -18.05
C ARG A 47 -7.43 13.17 -17.42
N LYS A 48 -7.70 14.35 -17.99
CA LYS A 48 -7.16 15.63 -17.48
C LYS A 48 -7.68 15.96 -16.08
N ASP A 49 -8.97 15.73 -15.87
CA ASP A 49 -9.63 16.08 -14.60
C ASP A 49 -9.72 14.89 -13.64
N LEU A 50 -9.26 13.70 -14.06
CA LEU A 50 -9.48 12.43 -13.34
C LEU A 50 -10.96 12.19 -13.01
N MET A 51 -11.85 12.44 -13.98
CA MET A 51 -13.29 12.31 -13.81
C MET A 51 -13.91 11.34 -14.82
N PHE A 52 -14.77 10.45 -14.34
CA PHE A 52 -15.74 9.76 -15.15
C PHE A 52 -16.98 10.63 -15.34
N ASN A 53 -17.37 10.85 -16.59
CA ASN A 53 -18.54 11.63 -16.97
C ASN A 53 -19.57 10.75 -17.68
N CYS A 54 -20.82 10.81 -17.23
CA CYS A 54 -21.92 10.16 -17.93
C CYS A 54 -22.48 11.08 -19.02
N TYR A 55 -22.59 10.56 -20.25
CA TYR A 55 -23.17 11.28 -21.39
C TYR A 55 -24.49 10.67 -21.88
N ALA A 56 -25.05 9.73 -21.12
CA ALA A 56 -26.31 9.10 -21.47
C ALA A 56 -27.42 10.13 -21.59
N SER A 57 -28.19 10.05 -22.67
CA SER A 57 -29.30 10.97 -22.92
C SER A 57 -30.64 10.30 -22.66
N TYR A 58 -31.62 11.07 -22.19
CA TYR A 58 -32.98 10.60 -21.95
C TYR A 58 -34.00 11.69 -22.30
N PHE A 59 -35.24 11.26 -22.51
CA PHE A 59 -36.37 12.15 -22.71
C PHE A 59 -37.23 12.13 -21.45
N PRO A 60 -37.29 13.23 -20.66
CA PRO A 60 -38.17 13.29 -19.51
C PRO A 60 -39.63 13.18 -19.97
N LYS A 61 -40.41 12.29 -19.35
CA LYS A 61 -41.84 12.16 -19.62
C LYS A 61 -42.56 13.34 -18.98
N ASN A 62 -42.99 14.31 -19.78
CA ASN A 62 -43.85 15.40 -19.33
C ASN A 62 -44.92 15.66 -20.41
N PRO A 63 -46.20 15.33 -20.15
CA PRO A 63 -47.26 15.41 -21.15
C PRO A 63 -47.52 16.84 -21.64
N ASN A 64 -47.20 17.86 -20.83
CA ASN A 64 -47.52 19.26 -21.11
C ASN A 64 -46.33 20.07 -21.68
N LYS A 65 -45.21 19.42 -22.02
CA LYS A 65 -44.02 20.10 -22.55
C LYS A 65 -43.52 19.41 -23.81
N LYS A 66 -42.97 20.22 -24.73
CA LYS A 66 -42.23 19.70 -25.90
C LYS A 66 -41.17 18.70 -25.44
N ARG A 67 -41.02 17.61 -26.19
CA ARG A 67 -40.06 16.54 -25.91
C ARG A 67 -38.63 17.05 -26.16
N VAL A 68 -37.93 17.45 -25.10
CA VAL A 68 -36.54 17.91 -25.15
C VAL A 68 -35.59 16.82 -24.67
N ARG A 69 -34.54 16.54 -25.46
CA ARG A 69 -33.47 15.61 -25.07
C ARG A 69 -32.68 16.21 -23.90
N LYS A 70 -32.49 15.45 -22.82
CA LYS A 70 -31.61 15.81 -21.70
C LYS A 70 -30.45 14.83 -21.61
N TYR A 71 -29.33 15.28 -21.05
CA TYR A 71 -28.16 14.46 -20.78
C TYR A 71 -28.01 14.26 -19.27
N CYS A 72 -27.51 13.09 -18.89
CA CYS A 72 -27.06 12.83 -17.53
C CYS A 72 -25.94 13.83 -17.15
N LYS A 73 -25.94 14.29 -15.90
CA LYS A 73 -24.92 15.20 -15.35
C LYS A 73 -24.04 14.53 -14.29
N LEU A 74 -24.12 13.20 -14.18
CA LEU A 74 -23.34 12.46 -13.20
C LEU A 74 -21.85 12.55 -13.54
N LYS A 75 -21.06 13.00 -12.57
CA LYS A 75 -19.61 13.00 -12.59
C LYS A 75 -19.10 12.32 -11.34
N ILE A 76 -18.11 11.45 -11.48
CA ILE A 76 -17.51 10.71 -10.37
C ILE A 76 -15.99 10.77 -10.55
N SER A 77 -15.26 11.04 -9.47
CA SER A 77 -13.80 11.02 -9.51
C SER A 77 -13.29 9.61 -9.76
N VAL A 78 -12.29 9.46 -10.62
CA VAL A 78 -11.57 8.21 -10.85
C VAL A 78 -10.86 7.74 -9.59
N LEU A 79 -10.53 8.69 -8.71
CA LEU A 79 -9.87 8.44 -7.43
C LEU A 79 -10.86 8.08 -6.31
N HIS A 80 -12.17 8.16 -6.57
CA HIS A 80 -13.20 7.81 -5.60
C HIS A 80 -13.05 6.34 -5.17
N ASN A 81 -13.13 6.07 -3.86
CA ASN A 81 -12.86 4.75 -3.26
C ASN A 81 -11.47 4.17 -3.58
N THR A 82 -10.54 4.98 -4.06
CA THR A 82 -9.15 4.59 -4.21
C THR A 82 -8.32 5.22 -3.10
N TRP A 83 -7.10 4.73 -3.03
CA TRP A 83 -6.04 5.24 -2.18
C TRP A 83 -5.72 6.73 -2.38
N PHE A 84 -6.01 7.27 -3.57
CA PHE A 84 -5.77 8.67 -3.94
C PHE A 84 -7.01 9.57 -3.72
N ASN A 85 -7.99 9.13 -2.93
CA ASN A 85 -9.15 9.97 -2.67
C ASN A 85 -8.76 11.19 -1.81
N ASN A 86 -9.26 12.39 -2.15
CA ASN A 86 -8.99 13.64 -1.41
C ASN A 86 -7.50 14.03 -1.27
N LEU A 87 -6.67 13.77 -2.28
CA LEU A 87 -5.29 14.25 -2.25
C LEU A 87 -5.22 15.78 -2.18
N HIS A 88 -4.35 16.29 -1.30
CA HIS A 88 -3.96 17.71 -1.27
C HIS A 88 -2.79 18.05 -2.20
N THR A 89 -2.21 17.05 -2.89
CA THR A 89 -1.09 17.20 -3.82
C THR A 89 -1.32 16.40 -5.10
N SER A 90 -0.47 16.58 -6.11
CA SER A 90 -0.58 15.87 -7.39
C SER A 90 -0.32 14.37 -7.21
N ILE A 91 -1.01 13.55 -8.02
CA ILE A 91 -0.80 12.09 -8.01
C ILE A 91 0.65 11.71 -8.31
N GLN A 92 1.34 12.50 -9.14
CA GLN A 92 2.76 12.32 -9.45
C GLN A 92 3.64 12.50 -8.20
N ASN A 93 3.40 13.53 -7.40
CA ASN A 93 4.16 13.77 -6.18
C ASN A 93 3.92 12.68 -5.14
N VAL A 94 2.67 12.21 -5.01
CA VAL A 94 2.37 11.07 -4.12
C VAL A 94 3.09 9.80 -4.60
N CYS A 95 3.02 9.48 -5.90
CA CYS A 95 3.70 8.30 -6.43
C CYS A 95 5.22 8.39 -6.25
N ARG A 96 5.84 9.53 -6.54
CA ARG A 96 7.27 9.76 -6.25
C ARG A 96 7.59 9.58 -4.77
N PHE A 97 6.77 10.14 -3.88
CA PHE A 97 6.90 9.94 -2.44
C PHE A 97 6.94 8.46 -2.07
N ILE A 98 5.99 7.66 -2.56
CA ILE A 98 5.95 6.22 -2.30
C ILE A 98 7.23 5.54 -2.81
N GLY A 99 7.64 5.86 -4.04
CA GLY A 99 8.85 5.30 -4.64
C GLY A 99 10.09 5.59 -3.79
N TYR A 100 10.27 6.85 -3.40
CA TYR A 100 11.35 7.26 -2.50
C TYR A 100 11.25 6.59 -1.12
N HIS A 101 10.05 6.53 -0.54
CA HIS A 101 9.84 5.94 0.78
C HIS A 101 10.19 4.45 0.83
N LEU A 102 9.80 3.69 -0.19
CA LEU A 102 10.00 2.24 -0.26
C LEU A 102 11.41 1.85 -0.71
N LEU A 103 12.05 2.65 -1.56
CA LEU A 103 13.30 2.26 -2.24
C LEU A 103 14.55 2.96 -1.71
N LEU A 104 14.43 4.07 -0.98
CA LEU A 104 15.56 4.72 -0.33
C LEU A 104 15.71 4.27 1.12
N LYS A 105 16.95 4.19 1.61
CA LYS A 105 17.23 3.91 3.01
C LYS A 105 16.91 5.14 3.89
N PRO A 106 16.46 4.95 5.14
CA PRO A 106 16.33 6.05 6.08
C PRO A 106 17.72 6.61 6.47
N PRO A 107 17.82 7.87 6.92
CA PRO A 107 16.73 8.87 7.08
C PRO A 107 16.30 9.52 5.76
N ARG A 108 15.01 9.86 5.63
CA ARG A 108 14.42 10.43 4.39
C ARG A 108 13.65 11.72 4.58
N GLN A 109 13.49 12.21 5.80
CA GLN A 109 12.59 13.32 6.13
C GLN A 109 12.98 14.62 5.40
N GLU A 110 14.25 15.02 5.50
CA GLU A 110 14.76 16.23 4.85
C GLU A 110 14.78 16.08 3.32
N PHE A 111 15.27 14.95 2.83
CA PHE A 111 15.26 14.63 1.40
C PHE A 111 13.85 14.76 0.79
N LEU A 112 12.84 14.13 1.41
CA LEU A 112 11.46 14.15 0.89
C LEU A 112 10.84 15.55 0.92
N GLN A 113 11.18 16.38 1.90
CA GLN A 113 10.71 17.77 1.95
C GLN A 113 11.29 18.59 0.80
N ASN A 114 12.60 18.49 0.59
CA ASN A 114 13.30 19.27 -0.41
C ASN A 114 12.98 18.80 -1.83
N GLU A 115 13.00 17.49 -2.06
CA GLU A 115 12.81 16.88 -3.38
C GLU A 115 11.38 17.03 -3.91
N LEU A 116 10.38 17.01 -3.02
CA LEU A 116 8.97 17.09 -3.42
C LEU A 116 8.33 18.45 -3.10
N GLU A 117 9.07 19.35 -2.46
CA GLU A 117 8.60 20.67 -2.02
C GLU A 117 7.35 20.58 -1.12
N ILE A 118 7.36 19.66 -0.17
CA ILE A 118 6.24 19.37 0.73
C ILE A 118 6.58 19.67 2.18
N SER A 119 5.58 20.00 2.99
CA SER A 119 5.78 20.33 4.39
C SER A 119 6.27 19.13 5.20
N SER A 120 7.01 19.41 6.28
CA SER A 120 7.42 18.38 7.24
C SER A 120 6.25 17.55 7.76
N THR A 121 5.11 18.20 8.04
CA THR A 121 3.89 17.55 8.49
C THR A 121 3.37 16.56 7.46
N MET A 122 3.33 16.96 6.18
CA MET A 122 2.89 16.09 5.10
C MET A 122 3.82 14.88 4.92
N VAL A 123 5.15 15.05 5.06
CA VAL A 123 6.09 13.91 5.04
C VAL A 123 5.82 12.94 6.17
N ILE A 124 5.52 13.42 7.38
CA ILE A 124 5.20 12.59 8.55
C ILE A 124 3.91 11.81 8.31
N ASP A 125 2.87 12.48 7.82
CA ASP A 125 1.56 11.88 7.54
C ASP A 125 1.69 10.78 6.48
N TRP A 126 2.31 11.08 5.33
CA TRP A 126 2.51 10.11 4.26
C TRP A 126 3.47 8.98 4.64
N THR A 127 4.47 9.25 5.48
CA THR A 127 5.34 8.21 6.04
C THR A 127 4.55 7.26 6.92
N SER A 128 3.69 7.79 7.79
CA SER A 128 2.84 6.97 8.67
C SER A 128 1.88 6.12 7.84
N PHE A 129 1.27 6.75 6.84
CA PHE A 129 0.39 6.09 5.89
C PHE A 129 1.11 4.94 5.14
N CYS A 130 2.32 5.17 4.61
CA CYS A 130 3.09 4.13 3.91
C CYS A 130 3.41 2.94 4.83
N ARG A 131 3.72 3.21 6.11
CA ARG A 131 3.98 2.15 7.10
C ARG A 131 2.73 1.32 7.37
N GLU A 132 1.57 1.95 7.51
CA GLU A 132 0.29 1.25 7.69
C GLU A 132 0.00 0.33 6.50
N LEU A 133 0.20 0.81 5.27
CA LEU A 133 0.04 -0.03 4.08
C LEU A 133 0.99 -1.23 4.07
N CYS A 134 2.26 -1.04 4.47
CA CYS A 134 3.21 -2.15 4.60
C CYS A 134 2.77 -3.18 5.64
N ILE A 135 2.18 -2.74 6.75
CA ILE A 135 1.64 -3.64 7.79
C ILE A 135 0.45 -4.42 7.24
N LEU A 136 -0.54 -3.76 6.62
CA LEU A 136 -1.69 -4.42 6.01
C LEU A 136 -1.27 -5.44 4.94
N TRP A 137 -0.26 -5.09 4.14
CA TRP A 137 0.32 -6.01 3.18
C TRP A 137 0.99 -7.20 3.87
N ALA A 138 1.80 -6.96 4.91
CA ALA A 138 2.47 -8.02 5.65
C ALA A 138 1.47 -8.94 6.34
N GLU A 139 0.43 -8.43 6.99
CA GLU A 139 -0.63 -9.22 7.63
C GLU A 139 -1.33 -10.13 6.61
N LYS A 140 -1.64 -9.61 5.42
CA LYS A 140 -2.33 -10.37 4.37
C LYS A 140 -1.46 -11.43 3.71
N HIS A 141 -0.14 -11.22 3.65
CA HIS A 141 0.79 -12.08 2.91
C HIS A 141 1.71 -12.92 3.81
N SER A 142 1.63 -12.74 5.13
CA SER A 142 2.34 -13.56 6.10
C SER A 142 1.84 -14.99 6.02
N VAL A 143 2.79 -15.91 5.86
CA VAL A 143 2.54 -17.35 5.77
C VAL A 143 3.67 -18.09 6.46
N PRO A 144 3.48 -19.36 6.84
CA PRO A 144 4.61 -20.22 7.18
C PRO A 144 5.60 -20.32 6.02
N ILE A 145 6.89 -20.19 6.31
CA ILE A 145 7.97 -20.16 5.31
C ILE A 145 9.07 -21.19 5.64
N GLY A 146 9.99 -21.37 4.70
CA GLY A 146 11.06 -22.36 4.80
C GLY A 146 10.63 -23.73 4.29
N ASP A 147 11.63 -24.59 4.13
CA ASP A 147 11.55 -25.99 3.76
C ASP A 147 12.94 -26.62 3.96
N GLU A 148 13.06 -27.92 3.70
CA GLU A 148 14.36 -28.61 3.75
C GLU A 148 15.41 -27.91 2.86
N ASN A 149 16.61 -27.70 3.40
CA ASN A 149 17.73 -27.01 2.75
C ASN A 149 17.48 -25.51 2.42
N GLU A 150 16.43 -24.90 2.96
CA GLU A 150 16.17 -23.48 2.78
C GLU A 150 16.70 -22.64 3.95
N ILE A 151 16.88 -21.34 3.69
CA ILE A 151 17.38 -20.39 4.68
C ILE A 151 16.32 -19.33 4.97
N VAL A 152 15.95 -19.21 6.24
CA VAL A 152 15.09 -18.15 6.76
C VAL A 152 15.92 -17.27 7.70
N LYS A 153 15.92 -15.97 7.44
CA LYS A 153 16.46 -14.99 8.38
C LYS A 153 15.35 -14.54 9.32
N VAL A 154 15.61 -14.50 10.62
CA VAL A 154 14.65 -14.02 11.63
C VAL A 154 15.21 -12.80 12.35
N ASP A 155 14.31 -11.94 12.84
CA ASP A 155 14.66 -10.76 13.61
C ASP A 155 13.54 -10.38 14.60
N GLU A 156 13.93 -9.68 15.66
CA GLU A 156 13.05 -9.18 16.71
C GLU A 156 13.08 -7.65 16.73
N ALA A 157 11.89 -7.03 16.73
CA ALA A 157 11.77 -5.58 16.84
C ALA A 157 10.86 -5.19 18.00
N LYS A 158 11.31 -4.23 18.82
CA LYS A 158 10.47 -3.61 19.84
C LYS A 158 9.93 -2.27 19.34
N ILE A 159 8.63 -2.19 19.13
CA ILE A 159 7.94 -0.92 18.86
C ILE A 159 7.67 -0.22 20.19
N ARG A 160 8.35 0.91 20.42
CA ARG A 160 8.10 1.77 21.60
C ARG A 160 7.37 3.04 21.18
N LYS A 161 6.25 3.35 21.84
CA LYS A 161 5.63 4.67 21.74
C LYS A 161 6.29 5.59 22.77
N PHE A 162 7.13 6.50 22.31
CA PHE A 162 7.69 7.53 23.18
C PHE A 162 6.65 8.62 23.41
N ASN A 163 5.91 8.53 24.51
CA ASN A 163 5.22 9.68 25.08
C ASN A 163 6.20 10.34 26.07
N LYS A 164 6.52 11.63 25.87
CA LYS A 164 7.50 12.39 26.67
C LYS A 164 7.27 12.35 28.20
N ALA A 165 6.08 11.94 28.65
CA ALA A 165 5.69 11.88 30.06
C ALA A 165 5.44 10.46 30.62
N ARG A 166 5.41 9.40 29.80
CA ARG A 166 5.11 8.04 30.27
C ARG A 166 5.76 6.98 29.39
N LEU A 167 6.51 6.06 30.00
CA LEU A 167 6.93 4.82 29.36
C LEU A 167 5.69 3.98 29.07
N VAL A 168 5.16 4.04 27.86
CA VAL A 168 4.16 3.09 27.39
C VAL A 168 4.89 1.78 27.11
N THR A 169 4.39 0.68 27.67
CA THR A 169 4.87 -0.68 27.39
C THR A 169 4.82 -0.90 25.89
N GLY A 170 5.98 -1.09 25.27
CA GLY A 170 6.08 -1.33 23.83
C GLY A 170 5.65 -2.74 23.46
N TYR A 171 5.31 -2.95 22.18
CA TYR A 171 5.00 -4.26 21.63
C TYR A 171 6.26 -4.89 21.03
N TRP A 172 6.42 -6.19 21.19
CA TRP A 172 7.43 -6.96 20.48
C TRP A 172 6.83 -7.52 19.20
N ILE A 173 7.66 -7.59 18.18
CA ILE A 173 7.34 -8.17 16.89
C ILE A 173 8.46 -9.15 16.56
N PHE A 174 8.08 -10.35 16.15
CA PHE A 174 8.99 -11.31 15.54
C PHE A 174 8.66 -11.43 14.06
N GLY A 175 9.70 -11.48 13.22
CA GLY A 175 9.51 -11.65 11.80
C GLY A 175 10.57 -12.52 11.20
N GLY A 176 10.26 -13.10 10.04
CA GLY A 176 11.19 -13.87 9.25
C GLY A 176 11.07 -13.57 7.77
N ILE A 177 12.18 -13.68 7.05
CA ILE A 177 12.26 -13.56 5.60
C ILE A 177 13.03 -14.74 5.00
N LYS A 178 12.39 -15.44 4.06
CA LYS A 178 13.03 -16.50 3.27
C LYS A 178 14.01 -15.88 2.28
N ARG A 179 15.27 -16.30 2.32
CA ARG A 179 16.36 -15.66 1.55
C ARG A 179 16.14 -15.70 0.04
N SER A 180 15.65 -16.82 -0.49
CA SER A 180 15.46 -17.06 -1.92
C SER A 180 14.22 -16.36 -2.48
N SER A 181 13.05 -16.63 -1.90
CA SER A 181 11.76 -16.13 -2.42
C SER A 181 11.33 -14.77 -1.89
N LYS A 182 12.01 -14.24 -0.86
CA LYS A 182 11.62 -13.02 -0.15
C LYS A 182 10.22 -13.05 0.48
N ARG A 183 9.62 -14.24 0.62
CA ARG A 183 8.39 -14.42 1.42
C ARG A 183 8.70 -14.11 2.88
N ILE A 184 7.75 -13.49 3.56
CA ILE A 184 7.89 -13.05 4.94
C ILE A 184 6.78 -13.60 5.82
N PHE A 185 7.03 -13.59 7.13
CA PHE A 185 5.98 -13.48 8.14
C PHE A 185 6.37 -12.39 9.13
N ILE A 186 5.39 -11.70 9.69
CA ILE A 186 5.56 -10.71 10.76
C ILE A 186 4.43 -10.93 11.75
N ILE A 187 4.77 -11.16 13.02
CA ILE A 187 3.77 -11.38 14.06
C ILE A 187 4.08 -10.58 15.33
N PRO A 188 3.06 -10.05 16.02
CA PRO A 188 3.22 -9.52 17.36
C PRO A 188 3.45 -10.66 18.36
N ILE A 189 4.36 -10.47 19.30
CA ILE A 189 4.64 -11.42 20.40
C ILE A 189 4.52 -10.71 21.76
N PRO A 190 4.11 -11.42 22.82
CA PRO A 190 3.98 -10.82 24.16
C PRO A 190 5.34 -10.40 24.74
N ASP A 191 6.36 -11.22 24.54
CA ASP A 191 7.72 -11.02 25.01
C ASP A 191 8.73 -11.83 24.15
N ARG A 192 10.01 -11.72 24.49
CA ARG A 192 11.14 -12.39 23.81
C ARG A 192 11.67 -13.61 24.57
N SER A 193 10.82 -14.26 25.37
CA SER A 193 11.20 -15.50 26.05
C SER A 193 11.53 -16.58 25.03
N SER A 194 12.43 -17.48 25.40
CA SER A 194 12.78 -18.66 24.59
C SER A 194 11.54 -19.46 24.22
N GLU A 195 10.61 -19.60 25.17
CA GLU A 195 9.36 -20.33 25.01
C GLU A 195 8.49 -19.69 23.91
N THR A 196 8.27 -18.38 23.99
CA THR A 196 7.49 -17.63 22.99
C THR A 196 8.13 -17.71 21.60
N LEU A 197 9.45 -17.50 21.51
CA LEU A 197 10.14 -17.51 20.23
C LEU A 197 10.15 -18.92 19.60
N LEU A 198 10.37 -19.97 20.39
CA LEU A 198 10.34 -21.36 19.91
C LEU A 198 8.95 -21.77 19.44
N GLU A 199 7.90 -21.37 20.15
CA GLU A 199 6.51 -21.62 19.73
C GLU A 199 6.23 -20.98 18.36
N VAL A 200 6.64 -19.72 18.21
CA VAL A 200 6.49 -18.98 16.95
C VAL A 200 7.28 -19.63 15.83
N ILE A 201 8.54 -20.00 16.07
CA ILE A 201 9.37 -20.69 15.08
C ILE A 201 8.70 -21.98 14.62
N ARG A 202 8.17 -22.79 15.53
CA ARG A 202 7.48 -24.05 15.19
C ARG A 202 6.24 -23.83 14.33
N ASN A 203 5.50 -22.74 14.58
CA ASN A 203 4.27 -22.43 13.86
C ASN A 203 4.51 -21.78 12.49
N TRP A 204 5.60 -21.02 12.33
CA TRP A 204 5.82 -20.16 11.17
C TRP A 204 7.04 -20.54 10.31
N ILE A 205 7.87 -21.47 10.77
CA ILE A 205 9.03 -21.98 10.02
C ILE A 205 8.91 -23.50 9.88
N LYS A 206 8.96 -23.98 8.64
CA LYS A 206 8.85 -25.42 8.37
C LYS A 206 10.07 -26.21 8.89
N PRO A 207 9.90 -27.48 9.30
CA PRO A 207 11.00 -28.37 9.63
C PRO A 207 12.04 -28.48 8.51
N GLY A 208 13.30 -28.76 8.87
CA GLY A 208 14.42 -28.86 7.92
C GLY A 208 14.97 -27.50 7.42
N THR A 209 14.38 -26.39 7.84
CA THR A 209 14.85 -25.04 7.49
C THR A 209 16.07 -24.64 8.33
N THR A 210 17.08 -24.06 7.69
CA THR A 210 18.18 -23.37 8.39
C THR A 210 17.76 -21.97 8.80
N ILE A 211 17.70 -21.70 10.11
CA ILE A 211 17.36 -20.39 10.67
C ILE A 211 18.64 -19.59 10.90
N ILE A 212 18.68 -18.35 10.44
CA ILE A 212 19.75 -17.39 10.72
C ILE A 212 19.12 -16.22 11.49
N SER A 213 19.62 -15.95 12.69
CA SER A 213 19.26 -14.76 13.47
C SER A 213 20.47 -13.85 13.58
N ASP A 214 20.27 -12.53 13.59
CA ASP A 214 21.34 -11.54 13.82
C ASP A 214 21.66 -11.40 15.32
N CYS A 215 21.54 -12.50 16.09
CA CYS A 215 22.11 -12.62 17.41
C CYS A 215 23.65 -12.55 17.27
N LEU A 216 24.29 -11.55 17.89
CA LEU A 216 25.71 -11.62 18.22
C LEU A 216 25.95 -12.95 18.98
N LEU A 217 26.67 -13.87 18.33
CA LEU A 217 27.25 -15.11 18.88
C LEU A 217 26.26 -16.02 19.62
N GLU A 218 25.63 -16.95 18.90
CA GLU A 218 25.64 -18.41 19.17
C GLU A 218 24.50 -19.09 18.39
N GLY A 219 24.88 -20.01 17.50
CA GLY A 219 23.97 -20.67 16.58
C GLY A 219 23.16 -21.77 17.26
N LEU A 220 21.84 -21.63 17.27
CA LEU A 220 20.92 -22.74 17.54
C LEU A 220 20.64 -23.49 16.23
N ARG A 221 21.30 -24.65 16.06
CA ARG A 221 20.82 -25.68 15.14
C ARG A 221 19.76 -26.49 15.88
N LEU A 222 18.55 -26.54 15.33
CA LEU A 222 17.52 -27.46 15.79
C LEU A 222 17.85 -28.85 15.23
N SER A 223 18.20 -29.79 16.12
CA SER A 223 18.16 -31.23 15.83
C SER A 223 16.77 -31.78 16.18
N GLU A 224 16.32 -32.71 15.34
CA GLU A 224 15.07 -33.50 15.31
C GLU A 224 14.15 -33.48 16.54
#